data_AF-A0A095AQK9-F1
#
_entry.id   AF-A0A095AQK9-F1
#
_cell.length_a   1.000
_cell.length_b   1.000
_cell.length_c   1.000
_cell.angle_alpha   90.00
_cell.angle_beta   90.00
_cell.angle_gamma   90.00
#
_symmetry.space_group_name_H-M   'P 1'
#
loop_
_entity.id
_entity.type
_entity.pdbx_description
1 polymer ?
#
loop_
_entity_poly.entity_id
_entity_poly.type
_entity_poly.pdbx_seq_one_letter_code
_entity_poly.pdbx_strand_id
1 'polypeptide(L)'
;MPLRRLSMACLALAAFVAPALAQDNTQPASAPDTYVHPDKAYLFAHMKTGHYGILYYSVSRDGLYWTELNGGKPVSKDYHGHASIAQGPDGRYYLVGNKSDEDPLIRFWVSDDLVNWAPYGTYQPDLQSAVGLANPLQRIGAPKLYFDKSSKRFLLSWHTPTVPGSASDPERYWESQRTLYVLSPDLKSFAGPPRRLFEWEMATIDTVIQPNPEGGYCALLKDERYPSYAWTTGKTVRITCAKDMTGPYPTPGPSLSPNFREAPTIIRAPNGADWLLYYEQYAGTSYGLSKAPRLEGPWFQMSGNSGVTEWNRYAVPAGARHGSMIEISKAQHDRLVAAFK
;
A
#
# COMPACT_ATOMS: atom_id res chain seq x y z
N MET A 1 25.42 -89.23 -9.87
CA MET A 1 24.30 -88.79 -9.00
C MET A 1 24.12 -87.29 -9.17
N PRO A 2 22.90 -86.76 -9.14
CA PRO A 2 21.82 -86.74 -10.16
C PRO A 2 21.95 -85.51 -11.10
N LEU A 3 21.19 -85.35 -12.19
CA LEU A 3 19.97 -84.53 -12.32
C LEU A 3 19.46 -84.75 -13.76
N ARG A 4 18.34 -85.43 -14.02
CA ARG A 4 16.92 -84.99 -14.02
C ARG A 4 16.58 -83.75 -14.88
N ARG A 5 16.02 -84.09 -16.05
CA ARG A 5 14.79 -83.61 -16.71
C ARG A 5 14.80 -82.29 -17.50
N LEU A 6 14.68 -82.47 -18.82
CA LEU A 6 14.09 -81.52 -19.78
C LEU A 6 12.67 -81.11 -19.35
N SER A 7 12.33 -79.84 -19.55
CA SER A 7 10.96 -79.40 -19.80
C SER A 7 10.99 -78.23 -20.78
N MET A 8 10.31 -78.45 -21.89
CA MET A 8 10.08 -77.52 -23.00
C MET A 8 8.88 -76.66 -22.62
N ALA A 9 8.99 -75.33 -22.70
CA ALA A 9 7.89 -74.41 -22.50
C ALA A 9 7.90 -73.34 -23.58
N CYS A 10 6.92 -73.40 -24.48
CA CYS A 10 6.51 -72.31 -25.36
C CYS A 10 5.82 -71.22 -24.53
N LEU A 11 6.17 -69.95 -24.72
CA LEU A 11 5.28 -68.85 -24.33
C LEU A 11 5.40 -67.64 -25.27
N ALA A 12 4.21 -67.27 -25.75
CA ALA A 12 3.73 -66.15 -26.55
C ALA A 12 4.59 -64.87 -26.67
N LEU A 13 4.72 -64.40 -27.92
CA LEU A 13 5.12 -63.03 -28.26
C LEU A 13 3.96 -62.07 -27.94
N ALA A 14 4.13 -61.22 -26.91
CA ALA A 14 3.23 -60.10 -26.66
C ALA A 14 3.68 -58.90 -27.49
N ALA A 15 2.81 -58.43 -28.40
CA ALA A 15 3.04 -57.21 -29.16
C ALA A 15 2.81 -55.98 -28.26
N PHE A 16 3.87 -55.21 -27.99
CA PHE A 16 3.77 -53.93 -27.30
C PHE A 16 3.25 -52.86 -28.27
N VAL A 17 2.04 -52.38 -28.04
CA VAL A 17 1.53 -51.13 -28.65
C VAL A 17 2.02 -49.98 -27.79
N ALA A 18 2.87 -49.11 -28.34
CA ALA A 18 3.29 -47.89 -27.67
C ALA A 18 2.11 -46.91 -27.60
N PRO A 19 1.82 -46.28 -26.43
CA PRO A 19 0.79 -45.26 -26.36
C PRO A 19 1.26 -44.00 -27.09
N ALA A 20 0.43 -43.49 -28.00
CA ALA A 20 0.64 -42.19 -28.61
C ALA A 20 0.60 -41.12 -27.50
N LEU A 21 1.69 -40.36 -27.36
CA LEU A 21 1.72 -39.18 -26.50
C LEU A 21 0.73 -38.17 -27.06
N ALA A 22 -0.40 -38.00 -26.38
CA ALA A 22 -1.26 -36.85 -26.59
C ALA A 22 -0.44 -35.60 -26.26
N GLN A 23 -0.25 -34.73 -27.25
CA GLN A 23 0.28 -33.39 -27.00
C GLN A 23 -0.76 -32.66 -26.16
N ASP A 24 -0.45 -32.52 -24.87
CA ASP A 24 -1.22 -31.71 -23.95
C ASP A 24 -1.05 -30.25 -24.37
N ASN A 25 -2.02 -29.76 -25.15
CA ASN A 25 -2.10 -28.38 -25.60
C ASN A 25 -2.75 -27.53 -24.49
N THR A 26 -2.27 -27.68 -23.25
CA THR A 26 -2.61 -26.81 -22.13
C THR A 26 -1.85 -25.50 -22.31
N GLN A 27 -2.38 -24.68 -23.22
CA GLN A 27 -2.07 -23.26 -23.27
C GLN A 27 -2.29 -22.71 -21.84
N PRO A 28 -1.29 -22.09 -21.20
CA PRO A 28 -1.48 -21.53 -19.86
C PRO A 28 -2.67 -20.56 -19.92
N ALA A 29 -3.58 -20.69 -18.96
CA ALA A 29 -4.76 -19.84 -18.88
C ALA A 29 -4.30 -18.37 -18.92
N SER A 30 -4.70 -17.65 -19.97
CA SER A 30 -4.51 -16.21 -20.06
C SER A 30 -4.96 -15.56 -18.76
N ALA A 31 -4.21 -14.55 -18.29
CA ALA A 31 -4.68 -13.67 -17.23
C ALA A 31 -6.13 -13.26 -17.56
N PRO A 32 -7.06 -13.26 -16.58
CA PRO A 32 -8.44 -12.87 -16.83
C PRO A 32 -8.46 -11.52 -17.55
N ASP A 33 -9.26 -11.39 -18.61
CA ASP A 33 -9.39 -10.12 -19.35
C ASP A 33 -9.73 -9.00 -18.36
N THR A 34 -8.74 -8.16 -18.06
CA THR A 34 -8.91 -7.00 -17.19
C THR A 34 -9.37 -5.81 -18.01
N TYR A 35 -10.27 -5.01 -17.45
CA TYR A 35 -10.69 -3.78 -18.13
C TYR A 35 -9.55 -2.75 -18.09
N VAL A 36 -9.16 -2.26 -19.25
CA VAL A 36 -8.24 -1.12 -19.40
C VAL A 36 -9.01 0.08 -19.92
N HIS A 37 -9.07 1.15 -19.12
CA HIS A 37 -9.64 2.40 -19.58
C HIS A 37 -8.69 3.05 -20.61
N PRO A 38 -9.20 3.66 -21.71
CA PRO A 38 -8.35 4.31 -22.71
C PRO A 38 -7.47 5.41 -22.11
N ASP A 39 -8.03 6.25 -21.25
CA ASP A 39 -7.35 7.45 -20.74
C ASP A 39 -6.74 7.34 -19.34
N LYS A 40 -6.91 6.21 -18.64
CA LYS A 40 -6.44 6.05 -17.26
C LYS A 40 -5.31 5.03 -17.15
N ALA A 41 -4.50 5.25 -16.14
CA ALA A 41 -3.46 4.37 -15.67
C ALA A 41 -3.20 4.66 -14.18
N TYR A 42 -2.25 3.97 -13.59
CA TYR A 42 -1.90 4.11 -12.19
C TYR A 42 -0.39 4.16 -12.02
N LEU A 43 0.05 4.96 -11.05
CA LEU A 43 1.41 4.99 -10.55
C LEU A 43 1.41 4.45 -9.13
N PHE A 44 2.30 3.52 -8.85
CA PHE A 44 2.68 3.10 -7.52
C PHE A 44 4.08 3.67 -7.23
N ALA A 45 4.14 4.63 -6.32
CA ALA A 45 5.38 5.17 -5.79
C ALA A 45 5.71 4.44 -4.49
N HIS A 46 6.78 3.67 -4.47
CA HIS A 46 7.01 2.66 -3.43
C HIS A 46 8.47 2.46 -3.08
N MET A 47 8.71 1.70 -2.01
CA MET A 47 10.04 1.25 -1.62
C MET A 47 10.26 -0.21 -2.02
N LYS A 48 11.47 -0.74 -1.79
CA LYS A 48 11.75 -2.17 -1.95
C LYS A 48 12.42 -2.78 -0.73
N THR A 49 12.21 -4.08 -0.54
CA THR A 49 12.92 -4.88 0.46
C THR A 49 14.43 -4.74 0.25
N GLY A 50 15.16 -4.47 1.34
CA GLY A 50 16.60 -4.20 1.32
C GLY A 50 16.98 -2.74 1.00
N HIS A 51 16.07 -1.94 0.42
CA HIS A 51 16.31 -0.54 0.06
C HIS A 51 15.25 0.37 0.69
N TYR A 52 15.21 0.39 2.02
CA TYR A 52 14.25 1.18 2.78
C TYR A 52 14.46 2.68 2.54
N GLY A 53 13.35 3.41 2.39
CA GLY A 53 13.32 4.84 2.10
C GLY A 53 13.51 5.23 0.64
N ILE A 54 13.97 4.32 -0.23
CA ILE A 54 14.34 4.67 -1.62
C ILE A 54 13.12 4.61 -2.56
N LEU A 55 13.02 5.58 -3.47
CA LEU A 55 11.88 5.69 -4.39
C LEU A 55 12.03 4.78 -5.61
N TYR A 56 11.05 3.90 -5.79
CA TYR A 56 10.82 3.06 -6.96
C TYR A 56 9.44 3.33 -7.53
N TYR A 57 9.30 3.17 -8.84
CA TYR A 57 8.02 3.28 -9.53
C TYR A 57 7.62 1.97 -10.18
N SER A 58 6.32 1.68 -10.05
CA SER A 58 5.62 0.70 -10.85
C SER A 58 4.36 1.32 -11.44
N VAL A 59 3.95 0.85 -12.61
CA VAL A 59 2.75 1.36 -13.30
C VAL A 59 1.79 0.25 -13.64
N SER A 60 0.52 0.60 -13.76
CA SER A 60 -0.54 -0.33 -14.19
C SER A 60 -1.56 0.37 -15.08
N ARG A 61 -2.15 -0.38 -16.02
CA ARG A 61 -3.24 0.08 -16.91
C ARG A 61 -4.62 -0.38 -16.44
N ASP A 62 -4.68 -1.47 -15.67
CA ASP A 62 -5.90 -2.07 -15.15
C ASP A 62 -6.02 -1.93 -13.62
N GLY A 63 -4.98 -1.41 -12.98
CA GLY A 63 -4.88 -1.26 -11.52
C GLY A 63 -4.59 -2.57 -10.80
N LEU A 64 -4.54 -3.72 -11.48
CA LEU A 64 -4.41 -5.07 -10.90
C LEU A 64 -3.04 -5.68 -11.16
N TYR A 65 -2.49 -5.54 -12.37
CA TYR A 65 -1.19 -6.06 -12.75
C TYR A 65 -0.22 -4.90 -12.91
N TRP A 66 0.84 -4.90 -12.10
CA TRP A 66 1.77 -3.79 -11.97
C TRP A 66 3.13 -4.16 -12.58
N THR A 67 3.67 -3.27 -13.40
CA THR A 67 4.97 -3.40 -14.06
C THR A 67 5.95 -2.43 -13.44
N GLU A 68 7.10 -2.95 -12.98
CA GLU A 68 8.19 -2.13 -12.44
C GLU A 68 8.87 -1.31 -13.55
N LEU A 69 9.20 -0.06 -13.26
CA LEU A 69 9.91 0.85 -14.17
C LEU A 69 11.43 0.87 -13.91
N ASN A 70 12.17 1.52 -14.81
CA ASN A 70 13.62 1.77 -14.72
C ASN A 70 14.46 0.49 -14.54
N GLY A 71 14.01 -0.62 -15.12
CA GLY A 71 14.61 -1.95 -14.91
C GLY A 71 14.77 -2.34 -13.44
N GLY A 72 13.88 -1.86 -12.56
CA GLY A 72 13.92 -2.12 -11.12
C GLY A 72 14.97 -1.33 -10.34
N LYS A 73 15.44 -0.21 -10.89
CA LYS A 73 16.37 0.73 -10.23
C LYS A 73 15.63 1.94 -9.64
N PRO A 74 16.19 2.60 -8.60
CA PRO A 74 15.61 3.82 -8.04
C PRO A 74 15.33 4.90 -9.09
N VAL A 75 14.20 5.59 -8.98
CA VAL A 75 13.82 6.70 -9.88
C VAL A 75 14.25 8.08 -9.35
N SER A 76 14.74 8.13 -8.11
CA SER A 76 15.27 9.35 -7.49
C SER A 76 16.54 9.05 -6.71
N LYS A 77 17.50 9.97 -6.80
CA LYS A 77 18.74 9.94 -5.99
C LYS A 77 18.60 10.75 -4.69
N ASP A 78 17.66 11.69 -4.66
CA ASP A 78 17.56 12.69 -3.59
C ASP A 78 16.45 12.37 -2.59
N TYR A 79 15.43 11.64 -3.02
CA TYR A 79 14.29 11.30 -2.18
C TYR A 79 14.63 10.23 -1.15
N HIS A 80 14.10 10.39 0.06
CA HIS A 80 14.05 9.36 1.08
C HIS A 80 12.74 9.40 1.87
N GLY A 81 12.18 8.23 2.21
CA GLY A 81 11.05 8.06 3.14
C GLY A 81 9.91 7.22 2.56
N HIS A 82 8.76 7.21 3.24
CA HIS A 82 7.58 6.46 2.81
C HIS A 82 6.74 7.28 1.82
N ALA A 83 6.87 6.97 0.52
CA ALA A 83 6.29 7.81 -0.53
C ALA A 83 4.76 7.94 -0.40
N SER A 84 4.30 9.19 -0.40
CA SER A 84 2.89 9.56 -0.49
C SER A 84 2.74 10.80 -1.35
N ILE A 85 1.93 10.68 -2.41
CA ILE A 85 1.74 11.71 -3.42
C ILE A 85 0.31 12.27 -3.34
N ALA A 86 0.18 13.60 -3.35
CA ALA A 86 -1.08 14.30 -3.53
C ALA A 86 -0.98 15.27 -4.71
N GLN A 87 -2.05 15.39 -5.51
CA GLN A 87 -2.16 16.46 -6.50
C GLN A 87 -2.72 17.72 -5.83
N GLY A 88 -1.97 18.82 -5.90
CA GLY A 88 -2.34 20.09 -5.27
C GLY A 88 -3.33 20.92 -6.09
N PRO A 89 -3.66 22.14 -5.62
CA PRO A 89 -4.67 23.01 -6.24
C PRO A 89 -4.26 23.56 -7.61
N ASP A 90 -2.97 23.53 -7.91
CA ASP A 90 -2.36 24.01 -9.15
C ASP A 90 -2.14 22.90 -10.19
N GLY A 91 -2.65 21.70 -9.91
CA GLY A 91 -2.49 20.53 -10.79
C GLY A 91 -1.13 19.85 -10.69
N ARG A 92 -0.17 20.39 -9.92
CA ARG A 92 1.13 19.76 -9.67
C ARG A 92 1.03 18.66 -8.62
N TYR A 93 2.04 17.80 -8.58
CA TYR A 93 2.14 16.69 -7.65
C TYR A 93 3.11 17.01 -6.53
N TYR A 94 2.73 16.67 -5.30
CA TYR A 94 3.50 16.90 -4.09
C TYR A 94 3.79 15.56 -3.43
N LEU A 95 5.06 15.30 -3.15
CA LEU A 95 5.57 14.07 -2.52
C LEU A 95 6.11 14.41 -1.14
N VAL A 96 5.74 13.62 -0.13
CA VAL A 96 6.27 13.75 1.24
C VAL A 96 7.26 12.63 1.57
N GLY A 97 8.26 12.95 2.39
CA GLY A 97 9.23 11.99 2.94
C GLY A 97 10.03 12.51 4.13
N ASN A 98 10.83 11.65 4.73
CA ASN A 98 11.72 11.88 5.87
C ASN A 98 12.89 10.89 5.84
N LYS A 99 14.01 11.21 6.52
CA LYS A 99 15.21 10.35 6.50
C LYS A 99 15.11 9.12 7.40
N SER A 100 14.39 9.24 8.50
CA SER A 100 14.03 8.14 9.41
C SER A 100 12.95 8.62 10.36
N ASP A 101 12.43 7.74 11.20
CA ASP A 101 11.44 8.13 12.20
C ASP A 101 12.03 9.13 13.21
N GLU A 102 13.32 9.06 13.54
CA GLU A 102 14.05 10.01 14.40
C GLU A 102 14.24 11.39 13.79
N ASP A 103 14.19 11.50 12.45
CA ASP A 103 14.43 12.75 11.74
C ASP A 103 13.35 13.77 12.13
N PRO A 104 13.73 14.95 12.69
CA PRO A 104 12.73 15.93 13.11
C PRO A 104 12.02 16.63 11.95
N LEU A 105 12.44 16.37 10.70
CA LEU A 105 11.98 17.09 9.52
C LEU A 105 11.15 16.22 8.59
N ILE A 106 9.95 16.70 8.26
CA ILE A 106 9.14 16.26 7.12
C ILE A 106 9.51 17.13 5.93
N ARG A 107 9.88 16.52 4.79
CA ARG A 107 10.28 17.23 3.57
C ARG A 107 9.27 16.99 2.45
N PHE A 108 9.13 17.99 1.60
CA PHE A 108 8.24 17.97 0.45
C PHE A 108 9.03 18.19 -0.83
N TRP A 109 8.63 17.49 -1.87
CA TRP A 109 9.05 17.70 -3.25
C TRP A 109 7.83 18.03 -4.11
N VAL A 110 8.05 18.76 -5.20
CA VAL A 110 7.01 19.10 -6.18
C VAL A 110 7.42 18.65 -7.57
N SER A 111 6.46 18.21 -8.38
CA SER A 111 6.65 17.79 -9.76
C SER A 111 5.47 18.18 -10.64
N ASP A 112 5.76 18.66 -11.84
CA ASP A 112 4.76 18.90 -12.89
C ASP A 112 4.44 17.62 -13.69
N ASP A 113 5.34 16.64 -13.69
CA ASP A 113 5.33 15.53 -14.64
C ASP A 113 5.51 14.14 -14.03
N LEU A 114 5.63 14.05 -12.70
CA LEU A 114 5.96 12.86 -11.91
C LEU A 114 7.33 12.25 -12.18
N VAL A 115 8.11 12.77 -13.13
CA VAL A 115 9.46 12.29 -13.48
C VAL A 115 10.50 13.10 -12.71
N ASN A 116 10.38 14.42 -12.77
CA ASN A 116 11.33 15.35 -12.19
C ASN A 116 10.77 15.93 -10.89
N TRP A 117 11.46 15.67 -9.78
CA TRP A 117 11.07 16.16 -8.45
C TRP A 117 12.04 17.23 -7.98
N ALA A 118 11.52 18.41 -7.66
CA ALA A 118 12.29 19.50 -7.06
C ALA A 118 11.99 19.59 -5.56
N PRO A 119 12.98 19.83 -4.68
CA PRO A 119 12.71 20.19 -3.29
C PRO A 119 11.77 21.39 -3.20
N TYR A 120 10.78 21.32 -2.32
CA TYR A 120 9.70 22.31 -2.27
C TYR A 120 9.55 23.00 -0.91
N GLY A 121 9.60 22.22 0.18
CA GLY A 121 9.40 22.74 1.53
C GLY A 121 9.85 21.76 2.60
N THR A 122 9.90 22.22 3.84
CA THR A 122 10.21 21.41 5.01
C THR A 122 9.37 21.87 6.18
N TYR A 123 8.91 20.92 6.98
CA TYR A 123 8.15 21.15 8.20
C TYR A 123 8.79 20.40 9.36
N GLN A 124 9.01 21.11 10.47
CA GLN A 124 9.41 20.53 11.74
C GLN A 124 8.21 20.60 12.70
N PRO A 125 7.49 19.49 12.94
CA PRO A 125 6.37 19.50 13.87
C PRO A 125 6.86 19.77 15.31
N ASP A 126 6.21 20.72 15.99
CA ASP A 126 6.34 20.86 17.43
C ASP A 126 5.43 19.85 18.13
N LEU A 127 5.97 18.65 18.38
CA LEU A 127 5.23 17.58 19.04
C LEU A 127 4.96 17.86 20.52
N GLN A 128 5.77 18.67 21.20
CA GLN A 128 5.55 19.00 22.61
C GLN A 128 4.27 19.82 22.80
N SER A 129 3.86 20.58 21.78
CA SER A 129 2.62 21.34 21.74
C SER A 129 1.41 20.57 21.17
N ALA A 130 1.56 19.26 20.86
CA ALA A 130 0.51 18.50 20.20
C ALA A 130 -0.79 18.47 21.00
N VAL A 131 -1.90 18.79 20.34
CA VAL A 131 -3.22 18.87 20.99
C VAL A 131 -3.90 17.51 20.98
N GLY A 132 -4.42 17.10 22.14
CA GLY A 132 -5.14 15.84 22.31
C GLY A 132 -4.25 14.59 22.43
N LEU A 133 -2.93 14.78 22.58
CA LEU A 133 -1.97 13.69 22.75
C LEU A 133 -1.00 13.99 23.90
N ALA A 134 -1.00 13.15 24.93
CA ALA A 134 -0.05 13.27 26.04
C ALA A 134 1.27 12.54 25.72
N ASN A 135 2.39 13.13 26.11
CA ASN A 135 3.74 12.54 26.01
C ASN A 135 4.16 12.05 24.62
N PRO A 136 3.90 12.77 23.51
CA PRO A 136 4.39 12.34 22.20
C PRO A 136 5.92 12.32 22.18
N LEU A 137 6.49 11.28 21.58
CA LEU A 137 7.93 11.23 21.34
C LEU A 137 8.29 11.93 20.03
N GLN A 138 9.53 12.40 19.90
CA GLN A 138 10.05 12.92 18.63
C GLN A 138 10.32 11.76 17.66
N ARG A 139 9.23 11.31 17.04
CA ARG A 139 9.19 10.28 16.01
C ARG A 139 8.17 10.66 14.94
N ILE A 140 8.58 10.61 13.67
CA ILE A 140 7.75 10.90 12.50
C ILE A 140 7.65 9.63 11.69
N GLY A 141 6.69 8.78 12.05
CA GLY A 141 6.43 7.55 11.34
C GLY A 141 5.61 7.81 10.07
N ALA A 142 6.16 7.39 8.93
CA ALA A 142 5.53 7.30 7.61
C ALA A 142 4.51 8.42 7.28
N PRO A 143 4.97 9.67 7.07
CA PRO A 143 4.08 10.78 6.76
C PRO A 143 3.21 10.49 5.51
N LYS A 144 2.01 11.06 5.46
CA LYS A 144 1.03 10.91 4.37
C LYS A 144 0.43 12.26 4.01
N LEU A 145 0.12 12.44 2.73
CA LEU A 145 -0.49 13.65 2.20
C LEU A 145 -1.84 13.34 1.55
N TYR A 146 -2.80 14.23 1.79
CA TYR A 146 -4.03 14.35 1.02
C TYR A 146 -4.32 15.82 0.79
N PHE A 147 -4.75 16.21 -0.41
CA PHE A 147 -5.20 17.57 -0.70
C PHE A 147 -6.71 17.60 -0.83
N ASP A 148 -7.37 18.36 0.04
CA ASP A 148 -8.80 18.53 0.02
C ASP A 148 -9.22 19.71 -0.86
N LYS A 149 -9.97 19.40 -1.93
CA LYS A 149 -10.44 20.39 -2.89
C LYS A 149 -11.44 21.38 -2.27
N SER A 150 -12.25 20.93 -1.31
CA SER A 150 -13.32 21.75 -0.73
C SER A 150 -12.77 22.88 0.16
N SER A 151 -11.84 22.54 1.04
CA SER A 151 -11.19 23.48 1.97
C SER A 151 -9.93 24.12 1.40
N LYS A 152 -9.43 23.60 0.26
CA LYS A 152 -8.17 23.99 -0.39
C LYS A 152 -6.96 23.85 0.55
N ARG A 153 -6.92 22.76 1.30
CA ARG A 153 -5.83 22.47 2.24
C ARG A 153 -5.30 21.07 2.05
N PHE A 154 -4.00 20.94 2.20
CA PHE A 154 -3.36 19.68 2.50
C PHE A 154 -3.68 19.28 3.94
N LEU A 155 -4.00 18.02 4.13
CA LEU A 155 -3.85 17.29 5.38
C LEU A 155 -2.54 16.52 5.30
N LEU A 156 -1.62 16.88 6.19
CA LEU A 156 -0.40 16.11 6.45
C LEU A 156 -0.62 15.31 7.72
N SER A 157 -0.52 13.98 7.64
CA SER A 157 -0.58 13.09 8.80
C SER A 157 0.71 12.29 8.96
N TRP A 158 0.97 11.82 10.17
CA TRP A 158 2.03 10.87 10.53
C TRP A 158 1.64 10.19 11.84
N HIS A 159 2.36 9.14 12.23
CA HIS A 159 2.18 8.51 13.53
C HIS A 159 3.37 8.77 14.45
N THR A 160 3.09 8.84 15.75
CA THR A 160 4.09 8.94 16.81
C THR A 160 3.70 8.09 18.02
N PRO A 161 4.64 7.42 18.68
CA PRO A 161 4.43 6.72 19.94
C PRO A 161 4.36 7.71 21.11
N THR A 162 3.79 7.24 22.22
CA THR A 162 3.68 7.99 23.48
C THR A 162 4.45 7.36 24.64
N VAL A 163 5.11 6.23 24.37
CA VAL A 163 5.98 5.55 25.35
C VAL A 163 7.30 5.15 24.69
N PRO A 164 8.44 5.21 25.41
CA PRO A 164 9.72 4.74 24.89
C PRO A 164 9.72 3.23 24.60
N GLY A 165 10.59 2.83 23.67
CA GLY A 165 10.83 1.41 23.37
C GLY A 165 11.39 0.66 24.58
N SER A 166 11.00 -0.61 24.72
CA SER A 166 11.52 -1.52 25.74
C SER A 166 11.98 -2.83 25.09
N ALA A 167 13.15 -3.32 25.47
CA ALA A 167 13.65 -4.61 25.00
C ALA A 167 12.84 -5.79 25.59
N SER A 168 12.29 -5.64 26.81
CA SER A 168 11.47 -6.67 27.46
C SER A 168 10.02 -6.68 26.98
N ASP A 169 9.55 -5.57 26.41
CA ASP A 169 8.20 -5.42 25.88
C ASP A 169 8.21 -4.47 24.67
N PRO A 170 8.64 -4.96 23.49
CA PRO A 170 8.72 -4.15 22.28
C PRO A 170 7.35 -3.68 21.78
N GLU A 171 6.29 -4.44 22.07
CA GLU A 171 4.95 -4.18 21.56
C GLU A 171 4.32 -2.97 22.24
N ARG A 172 4.63 -2.70 23.51
CA ARG A 172 4.20 -1.48 24.21
C ARG A 172 4.50 -0.18 23.45
N TYR A 173 5.63 -0.11 22.75
CA TYR A 173 5.95 1.03 21.89
C TYR A 173 4.95 1.18 20.74
N TRP A 174 4.66 0.07 20.06
CA TRP A 174 3.76 0.01 18.91
C TRP A 174 2.29 0.23 19.30
N GLU A 175 1.84 -0.30 20.43
CA GLU A 175 0.49 -0.06 20.96
C GLU A 175 0.25 1.39 21.39
N SER A 176 1.33 2.14 21.62
CA SER A 176 1.27 3.56 22.01
C SER A 176 1.13 4.52 20.82
N GLN A 177 1.22 4.01 19.58
CA GLN A 177 1.20 4.82 18.36
C GLN A 177 -0.12 5.55 18.17
N ARG A 178 -0.06 6.84 17.84
CA ARG A 178 -1.22 7.67 17.52
C ARG A 178 -0.96 8.49 16.26
N THR A 179 -2.00 8.61 15.43
CA THR A 179 -1.98 9.48 14.25
C THR A 179 -2.17 10.94 14.65
N LEU A 180 -1.22 11.78 14.27
CA LEU A 180 -1.32 13.23 14.30
C LEU A 180 -1.58 13.77 12.91
N TYR A 181 -2.11 14.98 12.84
CA TYR A 181 -2.22 15.74 11.60
C TYR A 181 -1.96 17.23 11.81
N VAL A 182 -1.67 17.92 10.71
CA VAL A 182 -1.69 19.38 10.59
C VAL A 182 -2.24 19.76 9.22
N LEU A 183 -2.85 20.95 9.13
CA LEU A 183 -3.38 21.48 7.87
C LEU A 183 -2.45 22.54 7.30
N SER A 184 -2.33 22.57 5.98
CA SER A 184 -1.53 23.57 5.27
C SER A 184 -2.19 23.95 3.95
N PRO A 185 -2.24 25.25 3.58
CA PRO A 185 -2.69 25.63 2.24
C PRO A 185 -1.65 25.34 1.16
N ASP A 186 -0.35 25.27 1.52
CA ASP A 186 0.75 25.39 0.55
C ASP A 186 2.00 24.53 0.85
N LEU A 187 1.95 23.69 1.89
CA LEU A 187 3.07 22.90 2.45
C LEU A 187 4.31 23.72 2.86
N LYS A 188 4.13 25.01 3.14
CA LYS A 188 5.16 25.91 3.67
C LYS A 188 4.71 26.58 4.97
N SER A 189 3.42 26.91 5.05
CA SER A 189 2.75 27.43 6.24
C SER A 189 1.84 26.37 6.83
N PHE A 190 1.84 26.21 8.15
CA PHE A 190 1.09 25.15 8.83
C PHE A 190 0.19 25.76 9.90
N ALA A 191 -1.07 25.32 9.93
CA ALA A 191 -2.09 25.87 10.81
C ALA A 191 -1.95 25.31 12.23
N GLY A 192 -1.30 26.07 13.11
CA GLY A 192 -1.19 25.75 14.53
C GLY A 192 -0.37 24.49 14.84
N PRO A 193 -0.41 24.02 16.09
CA PRO A 193 0.31 22.81 16.48
C PRO A 193 -0.34 21.55 15.90
N PRO A 194 0.42 20.43 15.79
CA PRO A 194 -0.14 19.12 15.46
C PRO A 194 -1.33 18.75 16.35
N ARG A 195 -2.32 18.04 15.79
CA ARG A 195 -3.50 17.57 16.52
C ARG A 195 -3.67 16.07 16.36
N ARG A 196 -4.09 15.38 17.42
CA ARG A 196 -4.48 13.97 17.32
C ARG A 196 -5.72 13.84 16.42
N LEU A 197 -5.66 12.90 15.47
CA LEU A 197 -6.73 12.70 14.49
C LEU A 197 -7.91 11.92 15.05
N PHE A 198 -7.63 10.94 15.92
CA PHE A 198 -8.63 10.03 16.47
C PHE A 198 -8.72 10.16 17.97
N GLU A 199 -9.91 10.40 18.51
CA GLU A 199 -10.13 10.58 19.95
C GLU A 199 -10.08 9.26 20.73
N TRP A 200 -10.24 8.12 20.05
CA TRP A 200 -10.18 6.78 20.64
C TRP A 200 -8.75 6.25 20.78
N GLU A 201 -8.56 5.27 21.67
CA GLU A 201 -7.24 4.79 22.13
C GLU A 201 -6.62 3.61 21.35
N MET A 202 -7.24 3.16 20.26
CA MET A 202 -6.61 2.17 19.41
C MET A 202 -5.30 2.70 18.80
N ALA A 203 -4.28 1.84 18.78
CA ALA A 203 -2.99 2.15 18.18
C ALA A 203 -3.15 2.32 16.66
N THR A 204 -2.63 3.43 16.12
CA THR A 204 -2.80 3.74 14.69
C THR A 204 -1.50 4.12 14.03
N ILE A 205 -1.24 3.52 12.87
CA ILE A 205 -0.20 3.93 11.94
C ILE A 205 -0.73 3.94 10.51
N ASP A 206 0.06 4.50 9.59
CA ASP A 206 -0.18 4.49 8.14
C ASP A 206 -1.56 5.00 7.70
N THR A 207 -2.08 6.02 8.38
CA THR A 207 -3.40 6.57 8.10
C THR A 207 -3.42 7.40 6.81
N VAL A 208 -4.29 7.02 5.87
CA VAL A 208 -4.61 7.76 4.65
C VAL A 208 -6.07 8.22 4.66
N ILE A 209 -6.33 9.41 4.12
CA ILE A 209 -7.67 9.99 4.03
C ILE A 209 -8.17 9.90 2.59
N GLN A 210 -9.41 9.44 2.43
CA GLN A 210 -10.07 9.26 1.14
C GLN A 210 -11.44 9.95 1.16
N PRO A 211 -11.72 10.92 0.27
CA PRO A 211 -13.06 11.49 0.12
C PRO A 211 -14.06 10.39 -0.27
N ASN A 212 -15.22 10.44 0.35
CA ASN A 212 -16.28 9.47 0.19
C ASN A 212 -17.32 9.95 -0.83
N PRO A 213 -17.60 9.18 -1.90
CA PRO A 213 -18.68 9.50 -2.84
C PRO A 213 -20.06 9.63 -2.20
N GLU A 214 -20.32 8.97 -1.07
CA GLU A 214 -21.59 9.12 -0.31
C GLU A 214 -21.63 10.38 0.56
N GLY A 215 -20.52 11.12 0.64
CA GLY A 215 -20.37 12.33 1.42
C GLY A 215 -19.35 12.18 2.55
N GLY A 216 -18.60 13.26 2.80
CA GLY A 216 -17.55 13.29 3.81
C GLY A 216 -16.29 12.53 3.41
N TYR A 217 -15.64 11.91 4.38
CA TYR A 217 -14.31 11.32 4.26
C TYR A 217 -14.21 10.01 5.02
N CYS A 218 -13.44 9.07 4.49
CA CYS A 218 -13.04 7.87 5.21
C CYS A 218 -11.53 7.89 5.48
N ALA A 219 -11.14 7.47 6.68
CA ALA A 219 -9.77 7.19 7.04
C ALA A 219 -9.53 5.68 6.94
N LEU A 220 -8.54 5.30 6.14
CA LEU A 220 -8.01 3.94 6.11
C LEU A 220 -6.71 3.94 6.90
N LEU A 221 -6.55 2.99 7.81
CA LEU A 221 -5.48 3.00 8.79
C LEU A 221 -5.11 1.58 9.18
N LYS A 222 -3.89 1.39 9.67
CA LYS A 222 -3.49 0.15 10.33
C LYS A 222 -3.86 0.21 11.80
N ASP A 223 -4.60 -0.80 12.27
CA ASP A 223 -4.73 -1.11 13.69
C ASP A 223 -3.41 -1.73 14.16
N GLU A 224 -2.61 -0.98 14.89
CA GLU A 224 -1.26 -1.40 15.28
C GLU A 224 -1.26 -2.26 16.56
N ARG A 225 -2.42 -2.55 17.17
CA ARG A 225 -2.46 -3.41 18.36
C ARG A 225 -2.05 -4.83 18.03
N TYR A 226 -1.44 -5.52 18.99
CA TYR A 226 -1.17 -6.94 18.83
C TYR A 226 -2.46 -7.77 18.86
N PRO A 227 -2.61 -8.80 17.99
CA PRO A 227 -3.79 -9.65 18.01
C PRO A 227 -3.93 -10.38 19.35
N SER A 228 -5.12 -10.30 19.95
CA SER A 228 -5.43 -10.95 21.22
C SER A 228 -6.91 -11.33 21.30
N TYR A 229 -7.35 -11.96 22.39
CA TYR A 229 -8.78 -12.22 22.62
C TYR A 229 -9.62 -10.93 22.69
N ALA A 230 -9.04 -9.80 23.10
CA ALA A 230 -9.71 -8.51 23.09
C ALA A 230 -9.74 -7.87 21.69
N TRP A 231 -8.71 -8.14 20.88
CA TRP A 231 -8.52 -7.54 19.55
C TRP A 231 -8.11 -8.61 18.55
N THR A 232 -9.06 -9.45 18.13
CA THR A 232 -8.77 -10.51 17.14
C THR A 232 -8.34 -9.96 15.77
N THR A 233 -8.54 -8.66 15.57
CA THR A 233 -8.24 -7.90 14.35
C THR A 233 -7.00 -7.00 14.49
N GLY A 234 -6.14 -7.21 15.49
CA GLY A 234 -4.87 -6.47 15.60
C GLY A 234 -3.96 -6.64 14.36
N LYS A 235 -3.10 -5.67 14.08
CA LYS A 235 -2.22 -5.61 12.89
C LYS A 235 -2.99 -5.76 11.56
N THR A 236 -4.19 -5.19 11.44
CA THR A 236 -5.00 -5.22 10.21
C THR A 236 -5.25 -3.83 9.66
N VAL A 237 -5.71 -3.75 8.40
CA VAL A 237 -6.25 -2.52 7.84
C VAL A 237 -7.73 -2.36 8.21
N ARG A 238 -8.10 -1.18 8.68
CA ARG A 238 -9.44 -0.80 9.10
C ARG A 238 -9.89 0.46 8.38
N ILE A 239 -11.21 0.69 8.35
CA ILE A 239 -11.81 1.92 7.83
C ILE A 239 -12.81 2.52 8.80
N THR A 240 -12.83 3.84 8.87
CA THR A 240 -13.84 4.64 9.57
C THR A 240 -14.18 5.88 8.74
N CYS A 241 -15.42 6.36 8.80
CA CYS A 241 -15.86 7.50 7.99
C CYS A 241 -16.52 8.58 8.86
N ALA A 242 -16.32 9.83 8.48
CA ALA A 242 -16.84 11.01 9.15
C ALA A 242 -17.28 12.07 8.12
N LYS A 243 -18.09 13.03 8.58
CA LYS A 243 -18.53 14.14 7.74
C LYS A 243 -17.37 15.05 7.32
N ASP A 244 -16.47 15.35 8.24
CA ASP A 244 -15.36 16.26 8.03
C ASP A 244 -14.03 15.50 7.93
N MET A 245 -13.09 16.02 7.14
CA MET A 245 -11.78 15.41 6.89
C MET A 245 -10.95 15.16 8.16
N THR A 246 -11.23 15.93 9.21
CA THR A 246 -10.54 15.87 10.49
C THR A 246 -11.36 15.18 11.59
N GLY A 247 -12.43 14.48 11.21
CA GLY A 247 -13.34 13.83 12.16
C GLY A 247 -14.36 14.78 12.79
N PRO A 248 -15.00 14.39 13.92
CA PRO A 248 -14.67 13.19 14.71
C PRO A 248 -15.01 11.90 13.96
N TYR A 249 -14.07 10.95 13.99
CA TYR A 249 -14.25 9.61 13.41
C TYR A 249 -14.76 8.63 14.48
N PRO A 250 -15.81 7.84 14.21
CA PRO A 250 -16.19 6.75 15.08
C PRO A 250 -15.11 5.65 15.10
N THR A 251 -15.21 4.72 16.05
CA THR A 251 -14.35 3.52 16.05
C THR A 251 -14.48 2.76 14.73
N PRO A 252 -13.37 2.31 14.11
CA PRO A 252 -13.43 1.64 12.81
C PRO A 252 -14.27 0.36 12.78
N GLY A 253 -14.86 0.09 11.61
CA GLY A 253 -15.65 -1.11 11.30
C GLY A 253 -14.78 -2.39 11.28
N PRO A 254 -15.27 -3.54 10.77
CA PRO A 254 -14.51 -4.79 10.76
C PRO A 254 -13.19 -4.70 9.97
N SER A 255 -12.34 -5.72 10.10
CA SER A 255 -11.10 -5.79 9.34
C SER A 255 -11.34 -5.85 7.84
N LEU A 256 -10.55 -5.10 7.07
CA LEU A 256 -10.54 -5.13 5.60
C LEU A 256 -9.41 -6.00 5.03
N SER A 257 -8.56 -6.56 5.90
CA SER A 257 -7.42 -7.39 5.54
C SER A 257 -7.27 -8.58 6.50
N PRO A 258 -6.47 -9.60 6.15
CA PRO A 258 -5.90 -10.50 7.16
C PRO A 258 -5.05 -9.74 8.19
N ASN A 259 -4.76 -10.37 9.34
CA ASN A 259 -3.78 -9.84 10.30
C ASN A 259 -2.38 -9.70 9.66
N PHE A 260 -1.54 -8.92 10.32
CA PHE A 260 -0.18 -8.57 9.90
C PHE A 260 -0.14 -7.94 8.50
N ARG A 261 -0.96 -6.90 8.30
CA ARG A 261 -1.01 -6.04 7.11
C ARG A 261 -0.84 -4.57 7.47
N GLU A 262 -0.21 -3.80 6.58
CA GLU A 262 0.14 -2.40 6.81
C GLU A 262 0.13 -1.56 5.53
N ALA A 263 0.55 -0.29 5.63
CA ALA A 263 0.72 0.62 4.51
C ALA A 263 -0.46 0.61 3.51
N PRO A 264 -1.72 0.83 3.97
CA PRO A 264 -2.86 0.82 3.09
C PRO A 264 -2.75 1.92 2.03
N THR A 265 -3.09 1.57 0.80
CA THR A 265 -3.27 2.51 -0.30
C THR A 265 -4.49 2.09 -1.10
N ILE A 266 -5.25 3.07 -1.58
CA ILE A 266 -6.55 2.82 -2.22
C ILE A 266 -6.63 3.54 -3.57
N ILE A 267 -7.15 2.84 -4.58
CA ILE A 267 -7.44 3.41 -5.89
C ILE A 267 -8.85 3.02 -6.33
N ARG A 268 -9.43 3.80 -7.23
CA ARG A 268 -10.65 3.39 -7.93
C ARG A 268 -10.27 2.53 -9.13
N ALA A 269 -10.95 1.41 -9.32
CA ALA A 269 -10.79 0.57 -10.51
C ALA A 269 -11.05 1.37 -11.80
N PRO A 270 -10.42 1.03 -12.94
CA PRO A 270 -10.45 1.89 -14.12
C PRO A 270 -11.84 2.10 -14.71
N ASN A 271 -12.75 1.14 -14.54
CA ASN A 271 -14.16 1.25 -14.93
C ASN A 271 -15.02 2.06 -13.93
N GLY A 272 -14.45 2.48 -12.80
CA GLY A 272 -15.18 3.17 -11.74
C GLY A 272 -16.10 2.27 -10.92
N ALA A 273 -16.16 0.96 -11.15
CA ALA A 273 -17.13 0.09 -10.46
C ALA A 273 -16.76 -0.15 -9.00
N ASP A 274 -15.46 -0.27 -8.71
CA ASP A 274 -14.99 -0.76 -7.41
C ASP A 274 -13.80 0.03 -6.88
N TRP A 275 -13.64 0.00 -5.57
CA TRP A 275 -12.44 0.38 -4.85
C TRP A 275 -11.49 -0.81 -4.73
N LEU A 276 -10.20 -0.55 -4.94
CA LEU A 276 -9.11 -1.51 -4.80
C LEU A 276 -8.23 -1.03 -3.64
N LEU A 277 -8.25 -1.76 -2.52
CA LEU A 277 -7.46 -1.49 -1.32
C LEU A 277 -6.27 -2.42 -1.27
N TYR A 278 -5.10 -1.88 -1.54
CA TYR A 278 -3.82 -2.57 -1.42
C TYR A 278 -3.23 -2.38 -0.03
N TYR A 279 -2.55 -3.40 0.45
CA TYR A 279 -1.86 -3.37 1.72
C TYR A 279 -0.65 -4.28 1.70
N GLU A 280 0.41 -3.88 2.37
CA GLU A 280 1.62 -4.67 2.47
C GLU A 280 1.44 -5.82 3.47
N GLN A 281 1.99 -7.00 3.16
CA GLN A 281 2.20 -8.07 4.13
C GLN A 281 3.47 -7.82 4.93
N TYR A 282 3.27 -7.52 6.22
CA TYR A 282 4.34 -7.25 7.17
C TYR A 282 5.28 -8.47 7.34
N ALA A 283 6.61 -8.32 7.41
CA ALA A 283 7.39 -7.12 7.09
C ALA A 283 8.02 -7.28 5.69
N GLY A 284 7.25 -7.03 4.64
CA GLY A 284 7.77 -6.97 3.27
C GLY A 284 7.73 -8.26 2.49
N THR A 285 6.83 -9.18 2.85
CA THR A 285 6.74 -10.48 2.18
C THR A 285 6.02 -10.38 0.83
N SER A 286 4.92 -9.63 0.78
CA SER A 286 4.06 -9.54 -0.40
C SER A 286 3.12 -8.32 -0.31
N TYR A 287 2.29 -8.11 -1.34
CA TYR A 287 1.13 -7.23 -1.27
C TYR A 287 -0.15 -8.04 -1.33
N GLY A 288 -1.13 -7.63 -0.53
CA GLY A 288 -2.52 -8.06 -0.59
C GLY A 288 -3.42 -7.02 -1.25
N LEU A 289 -4.60 -7.47 -1.68
CA LEU A 289 -5.66 -6.63 -2.25
C LEU A 289 -7.03 -7.07 -1.71
N SER A 290 -7.80 -6.11 -1.22
CA SER A 290 -9.24 -6.24 -0.97
C SER A 290 -10.04 -5.32 -1.88
N LYS A 291 -11.26 -5.71 -2.23
CA LYS A 291 -12.11 -5.01 -3.20
C LYS A 291 -13.52 -4.81 -2.64
N ALA A 292 -14.13 -3.66 -2.97
CA ALA A 292 -15.51 -3.33 -2.61
C ALA A 292 -16.15 -2.35 -3.60
N PRO A 293 -17.48 -2.35 -3.78
CA PRO A 293 -18.16 -1.36 -4.62
C PRO A 293 -18.21 0.04 -3.99
N ARG A 294 -18.09 0.13 -2.66
CA ARG A 294 -18.20 1.35 -1.85
C ARG A 294 -17.20 1.31 -0.69
N LEU A 295 -16.85 2.46 -0.10
CA LEU A 295 -15.90 2.51 1.01
C LEU A 295 -16.46 1.81 2.26
N GLU A 296 -17.78 1.87 2.46
CA GLU A 296 -18.55 1.17 3.50
C GLU A 296 -18.58 -0.35 3.27
N GLY A 297 -18.16 -0.83 2.10
CA GLY A 297 -18.21 -2.23 1.73
C GLY A 297 -19.50 -2.66 1.01
N PRO A 298 -19.76 -3.97 0.93
CA PRO A 298 -18.97 -5.06 1.54
C PRO A 298 -17.59 -5.23 0.90
N TRP A 299 -16.59 -5.60 1.70
CA TRP A 299 -15.22 -5.87 1.26
C TRP A 299 -14.94 -7.37 1.22
N PHE A 300 -14.16 -7.81 0.22
CA PHE A 300 -13.60 -9.16 0.17
C PHE A 300 -12.15 -9.15 -0.32
N GLN A 301 -11.35 -10.11 0.16
CA GLN A 301 -9.97 -10.28 -0.26
C GLN A 301 -9.88 -10.94 -1.64
N MET A 302 -9.03 -10.41 -2.51
CA MET A 302 -8.68 -11.03 -3.79
C MET A 302 -7.49 -11.99 -3.63
N SER A 303 -7.46 -13.03 -4.47
CA SER A 303 -6.31 -13.93 -4.60
C SER A 303 -5.25 -13.31 -5.51
N GLY A 304 -4.00 -13.32 -5.09
CA GLY A 304 -2.86 -12.80 -5.85
C GLY A 304 -1.56 -13.08 -5.11
N ASN A 305 -0.43 -12.96 -5.82
CA ASN A 305 0.91 -13.28 -5.29
C ASN A 305 1.01 -14.66 -4.61
N SER A 306 0.25 -15.65 -5.10
CA SER A 306 0.07 -16.95 -4.45
C SER A 306 1.22 -17.95 -4.66
N GLY A 307 2.25 -17.58 -5.44
CA GLY A 307 3.26 -18.51 -5.95
C GLY A 307 2.78 -19.38 -7.12
N VAL A 308 1.48 -19.34 -7.44
CA VAL A 308 0.86 -20.00 -8.60
C VAL A 308 0.24 -18.92 -9.49
N THR A 309 0.91 -18.58 -10.59
CA THR A 309 0.58 -17.42 -11.43
C THR A 309 -0.85 -17.50 -11.97
N GLU A 310 -1.32 -18.69 -12.31
CA GLU A 310 -2.63 -18.98 -12.88
C GLU A 310 -3.79 -18.64 -11.92
N TRP A 311 -3.52 -18.58 -10.61
CA TRP A 311 -4.52 -18.25 -9.59
C TRP A 311 -4.57 -16.76 -9.25
N ASN A 312 -3.60 -15.99 -9.74
CA ASN A 312 -3.47 -14.59 -9.39
C ASN A 312 -4.49 -13.75 -10.16
N ARG A 313 -5.32 -13.00 -9.42
CA ARG A 313 -6.25 -11.99 -9.96
C ARG A 313 -5.67 -10.56 -9.91
N TYR A 314 -4.48 -10.42 -9.35
CA TYR A 314 -3.64 -9.22 -9.35
C TYR A 314 -2.18 -9.66 -9.10
N ALA A 315 -1.23 -8.82 -9.48
CA ALA A 315 0.19 -9.02 -9.20
C ALA A 315 0.89 -7.69 -8.96
N VAL A 316 1.70 -7.63 -7.91
CA VAL A 316 2.54 -6.48 -7.56
C VAL A 316 4.01 -6.92 -7.63
N PRO A 317 4.95 -6.08 -8.10
CA PRO A 317 6.35 -6.44 -8.18
C PRO A 317 6.91 -7.01 -6.89
N ALA A 318 7.72 -8.05 -7.03
CA ALA A 318 8.35 -8.73 -5.91
C ALA A 318 9.21 -7.76 -5.09
N GLY A 319 9.10 -7.87 -3.76
CA GLY A 319 9.82 -7.02 -2.84
C GLY A 319 9.35 -5.57 -2.82
N ALA A 320 8.27 -5.20 -3.52
CA ALA A 320 7.64 -3.91 -3.28
C ALA A 320 7.22 -3.79 -1.81
N ARG A 321 7.43 -2.59 -1.25
CA ARG A 321 7.16 -2.21 0.14
C ARG A 321 6.41 -0.89 0.14
N HIS A 322 5.85 -0.55 1.30
CA HIS A 322 5.18 0.70 1.66
C HIS A 322 5.37 1.86 0.68
N GLY A 323 4.26 2.35 0.16
CA GLY A 323 4.19 3.47 -0.76
C GLY A 323 2.77 3.98 -0.93
N SER A 324 2.52 4.70 -2.01
CA SER A 324 1.18 5.19 -2.39
C SER A 324 0.89 4.93 -3.85
N MET A 325 -0.34 4.53 -4.14
CA MET A 325 -0.88 4.39 -5.48
C MET A 325 -1.79 5.57 -5.81
N ILE A 326 -1.65 6.12 -7.01
CA ILE A 326 -2.50 7.21 -7.52
C ILE A 326 -3.00 6.91 -8.93
N GLU A 327 -4.20 7.38 -9.27
CA GLU A 327 -4.67 7.44 -10.67
C GLU A 327 -3.87 8.51 -11.41
N ILE A 328 -3.44 8.19 -12.63
CA ILE A 328 -2.78 9.09 -13.57
C ILE A 328 -3.41 8.96 -14.96
N SER A 329 -3.22 9.97 -15.81
CA SER A 329 -3.63 9.88 -17.21
C SER A 329 -2.76 8.90 -18.01
N LYS A 330 -3.29 8.40 -19.13
CA LYS A 330 -2.48 7.64 -20.12
C LYS A 330 -1.25 8.43 -20.55
N ALA A 331 -1.37 9.74 -20.78
CA ALA A 331 -0.24 10.56 -21.22
C ALA A 331 0.87 10.63 -20.15
N GLN A 332 0.51 10.69 -18.87
CA GLN A 332 1.48 10.63 -17.77
C GLN A 332 2.13 9.25 -17.66
N HIS A 333 1.35 8.17 -17.81
CA HIS A 333 1.87 6.82 -17.86
C HIS A 333 2.92 6.67 -18.97
N ASP A 334 2.59 7.09 -20.19
CA ASP A 334 3.50 6.95 -21.34
C ASP A 334 4.78 7.77 -21.14
N ARG A 335 4.67 8.94 -20.51
CA ARG A 335 5.83 9.75 -20.12
C ARG A 335 6.72 9.03 -19.11
N LEU A 336 6.14 8.44 -18.06
CA LEU A 336 6.88 7.68 -17.05
C LEU A 336 7.60 6.48 -17.68
N VAL A 337 6.92 5.71 -18.52
CA VAL A 337 7.52 4.58 -19.26
C VAL A 337 8.64 5.05 -20.19
N ALA A 338 8.47 6.19 -20.86
CA ALA A 338 9.50 6.73 -21.74
C ALA A 338 10.74 7.23 -20.98
N ALA A 339 10.53 7.84 -19.81
CA ALA A 339 11.61 8.37 -18.97
C ALA A 339 12.37 7.26 -18.21
N PHE A 340 11.67 6.19 -17.82
CA PHE A 340 12.17 5.13 -16.96
C PHE A 340 12.03 3.75 -17.63
N LYS A 341 12.71 3.57 -18.77
CA LYS A 341 12.73 2.29 -19.50
C LYS A 341 13.42 1.17 -18.73
#